data_AF-A0A535D7V1-F1
#
_entry.id   AF-A0A535D7V1-F1
#
_cell.length_a   1.000
_cell.length_b   1.000
_cell.length_c   1.000
_cell.angle_alpha   90.00
_cell.angle_beta   90.00
_cell.angle_gamma   90.00
#
_symmetry.space_group_name_H-M   'P 1'
#
loop_
_entity.id
_entity.type
_entity.pdbx_description
1 polymer ?
#
loop_
_entity_poly.entity_id
_entity_poly.type
_entity_poly.pdbx_seq_one_letter_code
_entity_poly.pdbx_strand_id
1 'polypeptide(L)'
;MSRPRIALTVSAVRTPANLAARQRYIDALRDAGADVIVIEPGDAIPSDIDGVCFSGGGDIAPDRYGEVDSDNLCENVIPERDEL
;
A
#
# COMPACT_ATOMS: atom_id res chain seq x y z
N MET A 1 19.13 8.51 -18.44
CA MET A 1 17.90 7.71 -18.33
C MET A 1 16.99 8.41 -17.33
N SER A 2 15.69 8.54 -17.60
CA SER A 2 14.74 9.09 -16.61
C SER A 2 14.51 8.09 -15.48
N ARG A 3 14.29 8.59 -14.26
CA ARG A 3 13.90 7.76 -13.11
C ARG A 3 12.41 7.40 -13.26
N PRO A 4 12.01 6.13 -13.09
CA PRO A 4 10.58 5.77 -13.16
C PRO A 4 9.82 6.40 -12.00
N ARG A 5 8.63 6.95 -12.27
CA ARG A 5 7.72 7.50 -11.27
C ARG A 5 6.83 6.39 -10.72
N ILE A 6 7.05 6.03 -9.46
CA ILE A 6 6.34 4.92 -8.81
C ILE A 6 5.41 5.49 -7.74
N ALA A 7 4.11 5.22 -7.89
CA ALA A 7 3.12 5.46 -6.84
C ALA A 7 3.24 4.35 -5.78
N LEU A 8 3.46 4.73 -4.52
CA LEU A 8 3.54 3.82 -3.38
C LEU A 8 2.31 4.03 -2.50
N THR A 9 1.49 3.00 -2.34
CA THR A 9 0.42 3.02 -1.34
C THR A 9 1.00 2.94 0.07
N VAL A 10 0.31 3.51 1.05
CA VAL A 10 0.68 3.39 2.47
C VAL A 10 -0.51 3.02 3.33
N SER A 11 -0.24 2.46 4.51
CA SER A 11 -1.28 2.13 5.48
C SER A 11 -2.02 3.38 5.97
N ALA A 12 -3.35 3.27 6.14
CA ALA A 12 -4.18 4.26 6.84
C ALA A 12 -3.80 4.40 8.32
N VAL A 13 -3.31 3.31 8.91
CA VAL A 13 -3.00 3.22 10.33
C VAL A 13 -1.60 3.78 10.60
N ARG A 14 -1.50 4.71 11.56
CA ARG A 14 -0.24 5.40 11.90
C ARG A 14 0.38 4.93 13.19
N THR A 15 0.69 3.64 13.27
CA THR A 15 1.55 3.11 14.34
C THR A 15 3.03 3.38 14.03
N PRO A 16 3.93 3.35 15.04
CA PRO A 16 5.38 3.40 14.80
C PRO A 16 5.86 2.33 13.81
N ALA A 17 5.29 1.13 13.87
CA ALA A 17 5.63 0.04 12.96
C ALA A 17 5.23 0.36 11.51
N ASN A 18 4.03 0.92 11.27
CA ASN A 18 3.59 1.32 9.94
C ASN A 18 4.41 2.48 9.38
N LEU A 19 4.78 3.47 10.20
CA LEU A 19 5.65 4.56 9.79
C LEU A 19 7.05 4.07 9.41
N ALA A 20 7.61 3.13 10.18
CA ALA A 20 8.87 2.50 9.84
C ALA A 20 8.78 1.66 8.56
N ALA A 21 7.67 0.95 8.33
CA ALA A 21 7.43 0.19 7.10
C ALA A 21 7.33 1.12 5.89
N ARG A 22 6.57 2.22 5.99
CA ARG A 22 6.49 3.28 4.97
C ARG A 22 7.89 3.73 4.57
N GLN A 23 8.74 4.05 5.53
CA GLN A 23 10.10 4.52 5.24
C GLN A 23 10.93 3.45 4.52
N ARG A 24 10.85 2.17 4.94
CA ARG A 24 11.56 1.06 4.27
C ARG A 24 11.17 0.90 2.80
N TYR A 25 9.88 1.05 2.46
CA TYR A 25 9.44 1.01 1.06
C TYR A 25 9.97 2.20 0.26
N ILE A 26 9.92 3.41 0.82
CA ILE A 26 10.44 4.62 0.18
C ILE A 26 11.94 4.47 -0.12
N ASP A 27 12.71 4.03 0.86
CA ASP A 27 14.16 3.88 0.73
C ASP A 27 14.49 2.82 -0.32
N ALA A 28 13.87 1.63 -0.26
CA ALA A 28 14.09 0.56 -1.22
C ALA A 28 13.78 0.99 -2.67
N LEU A 29 12.68 1.72 -2.91
CA LEU A 29 12.34 2.21 -4.25
C LEU A 29 13.31 3.30 -4.73
N ARG A 30 13.73 4.20 -3.84
CA ARG A 30 14.70 5.26 -4.19
C ARG A 30 16.07 4.69 -4.50
N ASP A 31 16.52 3.70 -3.74
CA ASP A 31 17.77 2.98 -3.93
C ASP A 31 17.76 2.19 -5.25
N ALA A 32 16.59 1.69 -5.66
CA ALA A 32 16.37 1.10 -6.98
C ALA A 32 16.31 2.13 -8.13
N GLY A 33 16.39 3.43 -7.83
CA GLY A 33 16.44 4.49 -8.82
C GLY A 33 15.09 5.11 -9.19
N ALA A 34 14.02 4.86 -8.44
CA ALA A 34 12.70 5.42 -8.70
C ALA A 34 12.49 6.81 -8.07
N ASP A 35 11.62 7.61 -8.68
CA ASP A 35 11.00 8.78 -8.07
C ASP A 35 9.67 8.35 -7.43
N VAL A 36 9.59 8.45 -6.10
CA VAL A 36 8.48 7.89 -5.32
C VAL A 36 7.43 8.95 -5.03
N ILE A 37 6.18 8.65 -5.37
CA ILE A 37 4.99 9.42 -5.01
C ILE A 37 4.23 8.61 -3.96
N VAL A 38 4.05 9.14 -2.75
CA VAL A 38 3.26 8.47 -1.72
C VAL A 38 1.78 8.76 -1.96
N ILE A 39 0.97 7.71 -1.96
CA ILE A 39 -0.48 7.76 -2.09
C ILE A 39 -1.08 7.37 -0.74
N GLU A 40 -1.73 8.31 -0.06
CA GLU A 40 -2.46 8.02 1.17
C GLU A 40 -3.81 7.35 0.82
N PRO A 41 -4.42 6.58 1.73
CA PRO A 41 -5.71 5.94 1.46
C PRO A 41 -6.80 6.96 1.07
N GLY A 42 -7.50 6.68 -0.03
CA GLY A 42 -8.51 7.56 -0.62
C GLY A 42 -7.96 8.60 -1.59
N ASP A 43 -6.64 8.78 -1.70
CA ASP A 43 -6.05 9.65 -2.71
C ASP A 43 -6.18 9.01 -4.11
N ALA A 44 -6.46 9.84 -5.11
CA ALA A 44 -6.41 9.41 -6.49
C ALA A 44 -4.95 9.13 -6.93
N ILE A 45 -4.75 8.01 -7.63
CA ILE A 45 -3.46 7.71 -8.23
C ILE A 45 -3.23 8.63 -9.44
N PRO A 46 -2.11 9.38 -9.52
CA PRO A 46 -1.81 10.22 -10.68
C PRO A 46 -1.70 9.40 -11.97
N SER A 47 -2.15 9.95 -13.09
CA SER A 47 -2.09 9.27 -14.39
C SER A 47 -0.70 9.26 -15.02
N ASP A 48 0.23 10.06 -14.50
CA ASP A 48 1.59 10.24 -15.01
C ASP A 48 2.64 9.43 -14.23
N ILE A 49 2.29 8.18 -13.92
CA ILE A 49 3.17 7.20 -13.26
C ILE A 49 3.59 6.09 -14.21
N ASP A 50 4.76 5.52 -13.95
CA ASP A 50 5.30 4.37 -14.67
C ASP A 50 4.92 3.04 -14.00
N GLY A 51 4.45 3.08 -12.74
CA GLY A 51 3.99 1.90 -12.01
C GLY A 51 3.44 2.19 -10.62
N VAL A 52 2.75 1.19 -10.06
CA VAL A 52 2.19 1.22 -8.70
C VAL A 52 2.87 0.12 -7.86
N CYS A 53 3.30 0.47 -6.65
CA CYS A 53 3.79 -0.43 -5.63
C CYS A 53 2.78 -0.49 -4.49
N PHE A 54 2.18 -1.67 -4.28
CA PHE A 54 1.31 -1.92 -3.15
C PHE A 54 2.15 -2.31 -1.93
N SER A 55 2.18 -1.44 -0.91
CA SER A 55 2.86 -1.79 0.34
C SER A 55 2.13 -2.94 1.04
N GLY A 56 2.87 -3.77 1.77
CA GLY A 56 2.28 -4.76 2.67
C GLY A 56 1.40 -4.10 3.73
N GLY A 57 0.41 -4.86 4.23
CA GLY A 57 -0.55 -4.41 5.23
C GLY A 57 -1.32 -5.61 5.78
N GLY A 58 -2.46 -5.35 6.43
CA GLY A 58 -3.36 -6.42 6.88
C GLY A 58 -4.00 -7.17 5.72
N ASP A 59 -4.82 -8.16 6.06
CA ASP A 59 -5.51 -8.95 5.06
C ASP A 59 -6.64 -8.17 4.39
N ILE A 60 -7.05 -8.64 3.22
CA ILE A 60 -8.26 -8.14 2.54
C ILE A 60 -9.46 -8.87 3.15
N ALA A 61 -10.58 -8.18 3.26
CA ALA A 61 -11.80 -8.79 3.79
C ALA A 61 -12.19 -10.05 2.97
N PRO A 62 -12.46 -11.20 3.62
CA PRO A 62 -12.69 -12.49 2.94
C PRO A 62 -13.97 -12.48 2.10
N ASP A 63 -14.97 -11.70 2.50
CA ASP A 63 -16.24 -11.54 1.80
C ASP A 63 -16.06 -10.91 0.41
N ARG A 64 -14.99 -10.16 0.19
CA ARG A 64 -14.58 -9.65 -1.13
C ARG A 64 -14.28 -10.77 -2.13
N TYR A 65 -13.97 -11.97 -1.62
CA TYR A 65 -13.77 -13.17 -2.40
C TYR A 65 -14.95 -14.17 -2.29
N GLY A 66 -16.05 -13.78 -1.62
CA GLY A 66 -17.20 -14.65 -1.37
C GLY A 66 -16.96 -15.67 -0.25
N GLU A 67 -15.91 -15.49 0.54
CA GLU A 67 -15.52 -16.40 1.63
C GLU A 67 -15.93 -15.84 3.00
N VAL A 68 -15.90 -16.71 4.01
CA VAL A 68 -16.07 -16.35 5.42
C VAL A 68 -14.82 -16.71 6.20
N ASP A 69 -14.45 -15.89 7.18
CA ASP A 69 -13.31 -16.17 8.05
C ASP A 69 -13.77 -16.86 9.34
N SER A 70 -14.21 -18.11 9.21
CA SER A 70 -14.75 -18.89 10.34
C SER A 70 -13.71 -19.18 11.43
N ASP A 71 -12.45 -19.23 11.05
CA ASP A 71 -11.34 -19.57 11.94
C ASP A 71 -10.59 -18.31 12.47
N ASN A 72 -11.05 -17.11 12.11
CA ASN A 72 -10.43 -15.82 12.46
C ASN A 72 -8.94 -15.74 12.08
N LEU A 73 -8.61 -16.17 10.86
CA LEU A 73 -7.25 -16.14 10.31
C LEU A 73 -6.89 -14.79 9.69
N CYS A 74 -7.87 -14.01 9.24
CA CYS A 74 -7.62 -12.70 8.65
C CYS A 74 -7.31 -11.68 9.74
N GLU A 75 -6.16 -11.03 9.63
CA GLU A 75 -5.72 -10.03 10.60
C GLU A 75 -5.69 -8.63 10.01
N ASN A 76 -6.04 -7.63 10.83
CA ASN A 76 -5.91 -6.21 10.48
C ASN A 76 -6.64 -5.81 9.18
N VAL A 77 -7.82 -6.40 8.94
CA VAL A 77 -8.67 -6.05 7.80
C VAL A 77 -9.12 -4.59 7.89
N ILE A 78 -8.90 -3.81 6.83
CA ILE A 78 -9.27 -2.39 6.73
C ILE A 78 -10.03 -2.19 5.42
N PRO A 79 -11.38 -2.28 5.42
CA PRO A 79 -12.18 -2.21 4.21
C PRO A 79 -11.95 -0.93 3.39
N GLU A 80 -11.70 0.21 4.03
CA GLU A 80 -11.44 1.49 3.37
C GLU A 80 -10.17 1.48 2.52
N ARG A 81 -9.19 0.62 2.85
CA ARG A 81 -7.99 0.41 2.02
C ARG A 81 -8.33 -0.35 0.75
N ASP A 82 -9.31 -1.24 0.81
CA ASP A 82 -9.61 -2.18 -0.25
C ASP A 82 -10.50 -1.55 -1.34
N GLU A 83 -11.11 -0.38 -1.09
CA GLU A 83 -11.96 0.35 -2.05
C GLU A 83 -11.23 1.34 -2.97
N LEU A 84 -9.94 1.11 -3.28
CA LEU A 84 -9.16 1.95 -4.22
C LEU A 84 -9.92 2.31 -5.51
#